data_AF-A0A923XCD6-F1
#
_entry.id   AF-A0A923XCD6-F1
#
_cell.length_a   1.000
_cell.length_b   1.000
_cell.length_c   1.000
_cell.angle_alpha   90.00
_cell.angle_beta   90.00
_cell.angle_gamma   90.00
#
_symmetry.space_group_name_H-M   'P 1'
#
loop_
_entity.id
_entity.type
_entity.pdbx_description
1 polymer ?
#
loop_
_entity_poly.entity_id
_entity_poly.type
_entity_poly.pdbx_seq_one_letter_code
_entity_poly.pdbx_strand_id
1 'polypeptide(L)'
;MKKKSLLLVTKVLIIFVLASAVVVRLAYKLNFEAILIQSLESKTKEGDPVFNKISWFSFEDKDVWMMNQSHHGIATTTGSDLDRLVIVVDKTTSPKNVRFMQLKPGALVWSEELINQRVPYKVSCFMCHSNGPRAIRPGYNGLVKNSFSEKMKIMLLNLKVKTQGQIVENEQHAIEDKDLAVPFRHRSKIENDSLLVKTCTRCHNETGLFARGFLKRQNFLAINFMVNSGFMPPPGFSVTAKEKLQIQRFTEGF
;
A
#
# COMPACT_ATOMS: atom_id res chain seq x y z
N MET A 1 9.23 49.99 10.66
CA MET A 1 8.40 48.77 10.82
C MET A 1 8.91 47.52 10.06
N LYS A 2 9.58 47.64 8.89
CA LYS A 2 10.03 46.49 8.08
C LYS A 2 11.10 45.56 8.71
N LYS A 3 11.97 46.05 9.59
CA LYS A 3 13.03 45.21 10.21
C LYS A 3 12.48 44.18 11.21
N LYS A 4 11.40 44.51 11.94
CA LYS A 4 10.81 43.59 12.94
C LYS A 4 10.08 42.42 12.27
N SER A 5 9.43 42.64 11.12
CA SER A 5 8.75 41.55 10.38
C SER A 5 9.76 40.59 9.76
N LEU A 6 10.86 41.08 9.20
CA LEU A 6 11.90 40.23 8.61
C LEU A 6 12.55 39.31 9.65
N LEU A 7 12.83 39.83 10.85
CA LEU A 7 13.38 39.03 11.95
C LEU A 7 12.41 37.95 12.43
N LEU A 8 11.11 38.25 12.50
CA LEU A 8 10.08 37.28 12.88
C LEU A 8 9.95 36.16 11.84
N VAL A 9 9.88 36.51 10.55
CA VAL A 9 9.81 35.52 9.45
C VAL A 9 11.03 34.60 9.45
N THR A 10 12.23 35.16 9.65
CA THR A 10 13.47 34.38 9.70
C THR A 10 13.46 33.41 10.88
N LYS A 11 13.01 33.84 12.07
CA LYS A 11 12.90 32.95 13.24
C LYS A 11 11.91 31.81 13.01
N VAL A 12 10.74 32.09 12.42
CA VAL A 12 9.73 31.07 12.11
C VAL A 12 10.29 30.04 11.11
N LEU A 13 10.98 30.50 10.06
CA LEU A 13 11.61 29.62 9.07
C LEU A 13 12.67 28.73 9.71
N ILE A 14 13.55 29.29 10.56
CA ILE A 14 14.58 28.51 11.27
C ILE A 14 13.93 27.44 12.16
N ILE A 15 12.89 27.80 12.93
CA ILE A 15 12.16 26.84 13.78
C ILE A 15 11.57 25.71 12.91
N PHE A 16 10.98 26.05 11.77
CA PHE A 16 10.41 25.07 10.85
C PHE A 16 11.47 24.13 10.27
N VAL A 17 12.63 24.66 9.86
CA VAL A 17 13.76 23.87 9.34
C VAL A 17 14.33 22.97 10.42
N LEU A 18 14.53 23.47 11.64
CA LEU A 18 15.03 22.68 12.76
C LEU A 18 14.04 21.57 13.15
N ALA A 19 12.74 21.89 13.22
CA ALA A 19 11.70 20.90 13.47
C ALA A 19 11.68 19.81 12.38
N SER A 20 11.80 20.20 11.11
CA SER A 20 11.87 19.27 9.98
C SER A 20 13.11 18.39 10.05
N ALA A 21 14.27 18.95 10.39
CA ALA A 21 15.52 18.18 10.55
C ALA A 21 15.43 17.17 11.70
N VAL A 22 14.78 17.53 12.81
CA VAL A 22 14.52 16.61 13.93
C VAL A 22 13.58 15.47 13.49
N VAL A 23 12.51 15.77 12.76
CA VAL A 23 11.60 14.76 12.22
C VAL A 23 12.32 13.81 11.25
N VAL A 24 13.15 14.34 10.35
CA VAL A 24 13.96 13.52 9.44
C VAL A 24 14.93 12.64 10.21
N ARG A 25 15.64 13.19 11.21
CA ARG A 25 16.59 12.43 12.02
C ARG A 25 15.91 11.35 12.87
N LEU A 26 14.74 11.64 13.42
CA LEU A 26 13.91 10.65 14.12
C LEU A 26 13.41 9.57 13.16
N ALA A 27 12.98 9.93 11.95
CA ALA A 27 12.60 8.97 10.93
C ALA A 27 13.76 8.03 10.52
N TYR A 28 14.98 8.55 10.46
CA TYR A 28 16.19 7.76 10.22
C TYR A 28 16.60 6.85 11.39
N LYS A 29 16.38 7.31 12.64
CA LYS A 29 16.72 6.54 13.85
C LYS A 29 15.64 5.55 14.29
N LEU A 30 14.41 5.69 13.79
CA LEU A 30 13.38 4.69 14.00
C LEU A 30 13.81 3.43 13.26
N ASN A 31 14.45 2.51 13.98
CA ASN A 31 14.58 1.14 13.55
C ASN A 31 13.13 0.68 13.30
N PHE A 32 12.75 0.49 12.03
CA PHE A 32 11.41 0.04 11.64
C PHE A 32 11.30 -1.46 11.92
N GLU A 33 11.41 -1.80 13.20
CA GLU A 33 10.93 -3.07 13.72
C GLU A 33 9.53 -3.33 13.18
N ALA A 34 9.29 -4.59 12.84
CA ALA A 34 8.07 -4.96 12.18
C ALA A 34 6.85 -4.69 13.06
N ILE A 35 5.84 -4.06 12.48
CA ILE A 35 4.63 -3.62 13.18
C ILE A 35 3.54 -4.65 12.94
N LEU A 36 2.99 -5.18 14.02
CA LEU A 36 1.81 -6.03 13.95
C LEU A 36 0.55 -5.17 13.93
N ILE A 37 -0.37 -5.44 13.02
CA ILE A 37 -1.69 -4.82 12.97
C ILE A 37 -2.76 -5.88 12.81
N GLN A 38 -3.96 -5.57 13.28
CA GLN A 38 -5.17 -6.18 12.76
C GLN A 38 -5.63 -5.37 11.54
N SER A 39 -5.80 -6.03 10.39
CA SER A 39 -6.27 -5.37 9.17
C SER A 39 -7.71 -4.90 9.35
N LEU A 40 -7.97 -3.63 8.99
CA LEU A 40 -9.34 -3.16 8.80
C LEU A 40 -9.91 -3.62 7.46
N GLU A 41 -9.05 -3.78 6.46
CA GLU A 41 -9.42 -4.05 5.07
C GLU A 41 -9.57 -5.54 4.75
N SER A 42 -8.71 -6.37 5.33
CA SER A 42 -8.64 -7.79 5.03
C SER A 42 -9.43 -8.59 6.08
N LYS A 43 -10.26 -9.51 5.59
CA LYS A 43 -11.04 -10.46 6.40
C LYS A 43 -10.89 -11.86 5.82
N THR A 44 -11.07 -12.89 6.65
CA THR A 44 -11.21 -14.25 6.15
C THR A 44 -12.54 -14.40 5.39
N LYS A 45 -12.75 -15.57 4.78
CA LYS A 45 -14.03 -15.90 4.12
C LYS A 45 -15.21 -15.86 5.10
N GLU A 46 -14.96 -16.20 6.35
CA GLU A 46 -15.92 -16.22 7.46
C GLU A 46 -16.11 -14.82 8.08
N GLY A 47 -15.33 -13.82 7.66
CA GLY A 47 -15.38 -12.46 8.19
C GLY A 47 -14.44 -12.21 9.38
N ASP A 48 -13.59 -13.18 9.73
CA ASP A 48 -12.67 -13.09 10.84
C ASP A 48 -11.52 -12.09 10.58
N PRO A 49 -10.90 -11.55 11.65
CA PRO A 49 -9.79 -10.62 11.51
C PRO A 49 -8.56 -11.28 10.88
N VAL A 50 -7.96 -10.57 9.94
CA VAL A 50 -6.63 -10.89 9.40
C VAL A 50 -5.58 -10.04 10.11
N PHE A 51 -4.45 -10.65 10.45
CA PHE A 51 -3.34 -9.98 11.13
C PHE A 51 -2.15 -9.84 10.17
N ASN A 52 -1.58 -8.65 10.11
CA ASN A 52 -0.42 -8.37 9.26
C ASN A 52 0.74 -7.89 10.11
N LYS A 53 1.89 -8.54 9.99
CA LYS A 53 3.16 -8.03 10.50
C LYS A 53 3.91 -7.42 9.33
N ILE A 54 4.25 -6.13 9.40
CA ILE A 54 4.77 -5.36 8.26
C ILE A 54 6.14 -4.81 8.61
N SER A 55 7.11 -4.95 7.70
CA SER A 55 8.43 -4.31 7.78
C SER A 55 8.75 -3.59 6.47
N TRP A 56 9.55 -2.53 6.56
CA TRP A 56 9.97 -1.72 5.43
C TRP A 56 11.48 -1.52 5.49
N PHE A 57 12.14 -1.79 4.37
CA PHE A 57 13.57 -1.61 4.17
C PHE A 57 13.76 -0.60 3.05
N SER A 58 14.60 0.41 3.27
CA SER A 58 14.93 1.42 2.26
C SER A 58 16.41 1.36 1.94
N PHE A 59 16.72 1.18 0.67
CA PHE A 59 18.07 1.20 0.12
C PHE A 59 18.21 2.43 -0.79
N GLU A 60 19.37 2.64 -1.41
CA GLU A 60 19.55 3.76 -2.33
C GLU A 60 18.69 3.59 -3.60
N ASP A 61 18.70 2.38 -4.16
CA ASP A 61 18.12 1.98 -5.44
C ASP A 61 16.69 1.43 -5.33
N LYS A 62 16.25 0.97 -4.15
CA LYS A 62 14.92 0.37 -3.97
C LYS A 62 14.30 0.58 -2.59
N ASP A 63 12.97 0.46 -2.53
CA ASP A 63 12.23 0.27 -1.29
C ASP A 63 11.65 -1.16 -1.28
N VAL A 64 11.82 -1.89 -0.18
CA VAL A 64 11.27 -3.24 -0.01
C VAL A 64 10.25 -3.23 1.12
N TRP A 65 9.03 -3.66 0.81
CA TRP A 65 7.95 -3.84 1.77
C TRP A 65 7.74 -5.33 1.98
N MET A 66 7.82 -5.79 3.22
CA MET A 66 7.60 -7.18 3.56
C MET A 66 6.42 -7.29 4.51
N MET A 67 5.60 -8.32 4.31
CA MET A 67 4.41 -8.56 5.12
C MET A 67 4.27 -10.05 5.40
N ASN A 68 4.10 -10.41 6.67
CA ASN A 68 3.58 -11.71 7.07
C ASN A 68 2.09 -11.54 7.41
N GLN A 69 1.24 -12.26 6.69
CA GLN A 69 -0.20 -12.22 6.83
C GLN A 69 -0.70 -13.53 7.43
N SER A 70 -1.48 -13.43 8.50
CA SER A 70 -2.15 -14.55 9.13
C SER A 70 -3.67 -14.47 8.96
N HIS A 71 -4.23 -15.59 8.51
CA HIS A 71 -5.67 -15.85 8.41
C HIS A 71 -6.20 -16.74 9.55
N HIS A 72 -5.32 -17.20 10.44
CA HIS A 72 -5.63 -18.20 11.48
C HIS A 72 -5.48 -17.63 12.90
N GLY A 73 -5.57 -16.31 13.05
CA GLY A 73 -5.46 -15.64 14.34
C GLY A 73 -4.10 -15.01 14.61
N ILE A 74 -4.00 -14.29 15.72
CA ILE A 74 -2.81 -13.50 16.08
C ILE A 74 -1.60 -14.38 16.41
N ALA A 75 -1.83 -15.57 16.99
CA ALA A 75 -0.77 -16.47 17.46
C ALA A 75 0.08 -17.08 16.32
N THR A 76 -0.47 -17.16 15.11
CA THR A 76 0.22 -17.75 13.95
C THR A 76 1.06 -16.74 13.17
N THR A 77 1.19 -15.49 13.65
CA THR A 77 1.97 -14.42 13.00
C THR A 77 3.49 -14.64 13.00
N THR A 78 3.96 -15.73 13.62
CA THR A 78 5.36 -16.18 13.62
C THR A 78 5.52 -17.65 13.18
N GLY A 79 4.45 -18.30 12.73
CA GLY A 79 4.44 -19.73 12.39
C GLY A 79 4.75 -20.04 10.91
N SER A 80 4.64 -21.32 10.55
CA SER A 80 4.70 -21.79 9.16
C SER A 80 3.46 -21.42 8.34
N ASP A 81 2.34 -21.14 9.01
CA ASP A 81 1.04 -21.01 8.36
C ASP A 81 0.69 -19.55 8.11
N LEU A 82 1.67 -18.81 7.58
CA LEU A 82 1.54 -17.41 7.20
C LEU A 82 1.90 -17.20 5.73
N ASP A 83 1.28 -16.19 5.14
CA ASP A 83 1.64 -15.74 3.81
C ASP A 83 2.69 -14.64 3.92
N ARG A 84 3.89 -14.90 3.39
CA ARG A 84 4.96 -13.92 3.34
C ARG A 84 5.00 -13.26 1.97
N LEU A 85 4.59 -12.00 1.93
CA LEU A 85 4.53 -11.19 0.72
C LEU A 85 5.64 -10.15 0.72
N VAL A 86 6.17 -9.87 -0.47
CA VAL A 86 7.19 -8.85 -0.69
C VAL A 86 6.79 -7.97 -1.87
N ILE A 87 6.93 -6.65 -1.69
CA ILE A 87 6.76 -5.64 -2.74
C ILE A 87 8.09 -4.89 -2.85
N VAL A 88 8.75 -5.01 -4.00
CA VAL A 88 10.00 -4.30 -4.30
C VAL A 88 9.70 -3.16 -5.26
N VAL A 89 9.93 -1.94 -4.82
CA VAL A 89 9.79 -0.72 -5.64
C VAL A 89 11.18 -0.27 -6.06
N ASP A 90 11.47 -0.39 -7.35
CA ASP A 90 12.68 0.10 -7.98
C ASP A 90 12.62 1.63 -8.10
N LYS A 91 13.62 2.31 -7.53
CA LYS A 91 13.73 3.78 -7.54
C LYS A 91 14.66 4.29 -8.63
N THR A 92 15.30 3.42 -9.40
CA THR A 92 16.22 3.78 -10.48
C THR A 92 15.49 4.20 -11.76
N THR A 93 14.20 3.87 -11.88
CA THR A 93 13.36 4.21 -13.04
C THR A 93 12.35 5.33 -12.73
N SER A 94 11.93 6.04 -13.78
CA SER A 94 10.84 7.03 -13.72
C SER A 94 9.91 6.85 -14.93
N PRO A 95 8.67 6.37 -14.76
CA PRO A 95 8.03 6.01 -13.49
C PRO A 95 8.74 4.83 -12.78
N LYS A 96 8.54 4.73 -11.46
CA LYS A 96 9.14 3.67 -10.65
C LYS A 96 8.51 2.33 -11.01
N ASN A 97 9.31 1.28 -11.05
CA ASN A 97 8.80 -0.07 -11.31
C ASN A 97 8.51 -0.81 -10.00
N VAL A 98 7.51 -1.69 -10.00
CA VAL A 98 7.23 -2.56 -8.86
C VAL A 98 7.18 -4.03 -9.23
N ARG A 99 7.74 -4.87 -8.36
CA ARG A 99 7.66 -6.32 -8.40
C ARG A 99 7.02 -6.85 -7.12
N PHE A 100 6.20 -7.87 -7.26
CA PHE A 100 5.59 -8.56 -6.14
C PHE A 100 6.15 -9.98 -6.07
N MET A 101 6.22 -10.55 -4.88
CA MET A 101 6.68 -11.92 -4.68
C MET A 101 5.95 -12.52 -3.48
N GLN A 102 5.62 -13.81 -3.58
CA GLN A 102 5.30 -14.62 -2.41
C GLN A 102 6.51 -15.49 -2.08
N LEU A 103 6.91 -15.49 -0.82
CA LEU A 103 8.06 -16.24 -0.32
C LEU A 103 7.60 -17.36 0.61
N LYS A 104 8.50 -18.32 0.86
CA LYS A 104 8.34 -19.25 1.97
C LYS A 104 8.17 -18.48 3.31
N PRO A 105 7.36 -19.00 4.24
CA PRO A 105 7.21 -18.43 5.59
C PRO A 105 8.55 -18.19 6.27
N GLY A 106 8.66 -17.13 7.06
CA GLY A 106 9.89 -16.81 7.77
C GLY A 106 9.89 -15.42 8.41
N ALA A 107 11.04 -15.06 9.01
CA ALA A 107 11.24 -13.76 9.62
C ALA A 107 11.19 -12.62 8.59
N LEU A 108 10.69 -11.44 9.00
CA LEU A 108 10.70 -10.23 8.17
C LEU A 108 12.08 -9.59 8.20
N VAL A 109 13.01 -10.22 7.49
CA VAL A 109 14.35 -9.72 7.18
C VAL A 109 14.52 -9.72 5.67
N TRP A 110 15.23 -8.74 5.12
CA TRP A 110 15.54 -8.68 3.69
C TRP A 110 16.97 -9.15 3.42
N SER A 111 17.13 -10.00 2.42
CA SER A 111 18.38 -10.30 1.73
C SER A 111 18.08 -10.65 0.27
N GLU A 112 19.02 -10.41 -0.64
CA GLU A 112 18.81 -10.71 -2.06
C GLU A 112 18.58 -12.21 -2.32
N GLU A 113 19.16 -13.08 -1.50
CA GLU A 113 19.00 -14.54 -1.59
C GLU A 113 17.55 -15.00 -1.41
N LEU A 114 16.71 -14.21 -0.73
CA LEU A 114 15.28 -14.51 -0.56
C LEU A 114 14.52 -14.54 -1.88
N ILE A 115 15.03 -13.89 -2.92
CA ILE A 115 14.45 -13.95 -4.27
C ILE A 115 14.41 -15.40 -4.77
N ASN A 116 15.35 -16.24 -4.36
CA ASN A 116 15.40 -17.65 -4.73
C ASN A 116 14.44 -18.53 -3.89
N GLN A 117 13.76 -17.94 -2.90
CA GLN A 117 12.77 -18.61 -2.06
C GLN A 117 11.32 -18.30 -2.47
N ARG A 118 11.14 -17.77 -3.67
CA ARG A 118 9.81 -17.54 -4.26
C ARG A 118 9.02 -18.84 -4.31
N VAL A 119 7.73 -18.73 -4.00
CA VAL A 119 6.74 -19.79 -4.16
C VAL A 119 5.58 -19.23 -4.98
N PRO A 120 4.76 -20.10 -5.62
CA PRO A 120 3.56 -19.65 -6.30
C PRO A 120 2.64 -18.85 -5.37
N TYR A 121 1.94 -17.87 -5.94
CA TYR A 121 0.94 -17.14 -5.18
C TYR A 121 -0.18 -18.07 -4.70
N LYS A 122 -0.68 -17.84 -3.49
CA LYS A 122 -1.93 -18.49 -3.04
C LYS A 122 -3.17 -17.73 -3.49
N VAL A 123 -3.04 -16.43 -3.74
CA VAL A 123 -4.12 -15.52 -4.15
C VAL A 123 -3.59 -14.48 -5.14
N SER A 124 -4.47 -14.00 -6.03
CA SER A 124 -4.18 -12.89 -6.95
C SER A 124 -3.94 -11.59 -6.15
N CYS A 125 -2.67 -11.26 -5.88
CA CYS A 125 -2.34 -10.10 -5.04
C CYS A 125 -2.71 -8.77 -5.73
N PHE A 126 -2.85 -8.73 -7.05
CA PHE A 126 -3.28 -7.55 -7.78
C PHE A 126 -4.70 -7.11 -7.41
N MET A 127 -5.57 -8.03 -6.95
CA MET A 127 -6.90 -7.67 -6.42
C MET A 127 -6.82 -6.60 -5.34
N CYS A 128 -5.77 -6.68 -4.51
CA CYS A 128 -5.51 -5.72 -3.45
C CYS A 128 -4.48 -4.68 -3.86
N HIS A 129 -3.51 -4.95 -4.73
CA HIS A 129 -2.37 -4.06 -5.00
C HIS A 129 -2.25 -3.68 -6.47
N SER A 130 -2.99 -2.65 -6.90
CA SER A 130 -2.94 -2.21 -8.30
C SER A 130 -1.60 -1.59 -8.71
N ASN A 131 -1.01 -0.71 -7.89
CA ASN A 131 0.20 0.06 -8.25
C ASN A 131 1.16 0.23 -7.07
N GLY A 132 1.58 -0.89 -6.49
CA GLY A 132 2.57 -0.95 -5.42
C GLY A 132 2.00 -1.06 -3.99
N PRO A 133 2.76 -0.63 -2.97
CA PRO A 133 2.33 -0.73 -1.58
C PRO A 133 1.09 0.14 -1.33
N ARG A 134 0.21 -0.31 -0.44
CA ARG A 134 -1.00 0.42 -0.07
C ARG A 134 -0.89 0.98 1.33
N ALA A 135 -1.68 2.03 1.57
CA ALA A 135 -1.77 2.59 2.89
C ALA A 135 -2.28 1.53 3.88
N ILE A 136 -1.53 1.38 4.96
CA ILE A 136 -1.76 0.52 6.11
C ILE A 136 -2.96 1.07 6.88
N ARG A 137 -3.98 0.23 7.10
CA ARG A 137 -5.23 0.58 7.79
C ARG A 137 -5.44 -0.35 8.98
N PRO A 138 -4.92 -0.01 10.17
CA PRO A 138 -5.13 -0.81 11.38
C PRO A 138 -6.56 -0.66 11.89
N GLY A 139 -7.16 -1.78 12.29
CA GLY A 139 -8.38 -1.77 13.10
C GLY A 139 -8.06 -1.45 14.56
N TYR A 140 -7.89 -0.17 14.91
CA TYR A 140 -7.47 0.27 16.25
C TYR A 140 -8.37 -0.19 17.41
N ASN A 141 -9.63 -0.50 17.11
CA ASN A 141 -10.58 -1.04 18.09
C ASN A 141 -10.51 -2.56 18.24
N GLY A 142 -9.70 -3.25 17.43
CA GLY A 142 -9.55 -4.69 17.42
C GLY A 142 -8.65 -5.26 18.53
N LEU A 143 -8.21 -6.50 18.32
CA LEU A 143 -7.39 -7.29 19.25
C LEU A 143 -5.95 -6.76 19.35
N VAL A 144 -5.41 -6.21 18.27
CA VAL A 144 -4.07 -5.60 18.28
C VAL A 144 -4.16 -4.14 18.70
N LYS A 145 -3.57 -3.81 19.85
CA LYS A 145 -3.48 -2.43 20.36
C LYS A 145 -2.11 -1.82 20.01
N ASN A 146 -2.05 -1.10 18.88
CA ASN A 146 -0.83 -0.38 18.51
C ASN A 146 -0.55 0.77 19.49
N SER A 147 0.67 0.80 20.01
CA SER A 147 1.23 1.88 20.81
C SER A 147 1.27 3.21 20.04
N PHE A 148 1.48 4.33 20.75
CA PHE A 148 1.65 5.63 20.12
C PHE A 148 2.81 5.63 19.12
N SER A 149 3.93 4.99 19.47
CA SER A 149 5.10 4.87 18.58
C SER A 149 4.78 4.13 17.28
N GLU A 150 4.02 3.03 17.35
CA GLU A 150 3.60 2.26 16.18
C GLU A 150 2.61 3.04 15.33
N LYS A 151 1.67 3.78 15.94
CA LYS A 151 0.76 4.68 15.21
C LYS A 151 1.53 5.74 14.42
N MET A 152 2.56 6.32 15.02
CA MET A 152 3.44 7.28 14.33
C MET A 152 4.22 6.61 13.18
N LYS A 153 4.76 5.40 13.40
CA LYS A 153 5.40 4.64 12.31
C LYS A 153 4.43 4.36 11.16
N ILE A 154 3.20 3.92 11.46
CA ILE A 154 2.15 3.66 10.45
C ILE A 154 1.81 4.94 9.69
N MET A 155 1.69 6.09 10.37
CA MET A 155 1.47 7.38 9.73
C MET A 155 2.60 7.73 8.75
N LEU A 156 3.87 7.55 9.15
CA LEU A 156 5.04 7.81 8.29
C LEU A 156 5.08 6.88 7.08
N LEU A 157 4.81 5.59 7.26
CA LEU A 157 4.72 4.62 6.16
C LEU A 157 3.58 4.98 5.19
N ASN A 158 2.42 5.39 5.71
CA ASN A 158 1.30 5.85 4.89
C ASN A 158 1.61 7.13 4.12
N LEU A 159 2.37 8.06 4.71
CA LEU A 159 2.86 9.24 4.02
C LEU A 159 3.80 8.83 2.87
N LYS A 160 4.76 7.93 3.14
CA LYS A 160 5.67 7.38 2.13
C LYS A 160 4.93 6.75 0.96
N VAL A 161 3.93 5.88 1.21
CA VAL A 161 3.09 5.30 0.15
C VAL A 161 2.38 6.39 -0.66
N LYS A 162 1.91 7.46 -0.02
CA LYS A 162 1.23 8.55 -0.71
C LYS A 162 2.17 9.39 -1.58
N THR A 163 3.43 9.55 -1.18
CA THR A 163 4.42 10.43 -1.82
C THR A 163 5.37 9.69 -2.77
N GLN A 164 5.22 8.38 -2.95
CA GLN A 164 6.09 7.59 -3.83
C GLN A 164 5.96 7.96 -5.33
N GLY A 165 4.91 8.69 -5.72
CA GLY A 165 4.67 9.10 -7.11
C GLY A 165 4.02 7.99 -7.93
N GLN A 166 4.14 8.09 -9.25
CA GLN A 166 3.67 7.05 -10.17
C GLN A 166 4.55 5.80 -10.05
N ILE A 167 3.90 4.67 -9.79
CA ILE A 167 4.49 3.34 -9.80
C ILE A 167 3.78 2.55 -10.89
N VAL A 168 4.56 1.94 -11.77
CA VAL A 168 4.08 1.02 -12.80
C VAL A 168 4.62 -0.37 -12.52
N GLU A 169 3.94 -1.39 -13.04
CA GLU A 169 4.42 -2.76 -12.91
C GLU A 169 5.67 -2.98 -13.74
N ASN A 170 6.56 -3.83 -13.24
CA ASN A 170 7.70 -4.32 -13.99
C ASN A 170 7.26 -5.30 -15.10
N GLU A 171 7.67 -5.05 -16.35
CA GLU A 171 7.28 -5.87 -17.52
C GLU A 171 7.66 -7.34 -17.39
N GLN A 172 8.82 -7.65 -16.79
CA GLN A 172 9.25 -9.03 -16.57
C GLN A 172 8.28 -9.79 -15.67
N HIS A 173 7.67 -9.10 -14.70
CA HIS A 173 6.67 -9.72 -13.82
C HIS A 173 5.43 -10.15 -14.61
N ALA A 174 4.98 -9.35 -15.59
CA ALA A 174 3.86 -9.72 -16.45
C ALA A 174 4.15 -10.94 -17.35
N ILE A 175 5.43 -11.19 -17.66
CA ILE A 175 5.87 -12.41 -18.36
C ILE A 175 5.90 -13.58 -17.39
N GLU A 176 6.55 -13.43 -16.22
CA GLU A 176 6.65 -14.45 -15.17
C GLU A 176 5.27 -14.95 -14.73
N ASP A 177 4.29 -14.04 -14.66
CA ASP A 177 2.92 -14.37 -14.31
C ASP A 177 2.30 -15.40 -15.25
N LYS A 178 2.70 -15.43 -16.53
CA LYS A 178 2.02 -16.20 -17.59
C LYS A 178 1.81 -17.65 -17.24
N ASP A 179 2.78 -18.23 -16.56
CA ASP A 179 2.91 -19.66 -16.33
C ASP A 179 2.50 -20.07 -14.90
N LEU A 180 2.05 -19.12 -14.07
CA LEU A 180 1.62 -19.40 -12.70
C LEU A 180 0.20 -19.99 -12.65
N ALA A 181 0.01 -21.03 -11.84
CA ALA A 181 -1.29 -21.63 -11.56
C ALA A 181 -2.28 -20.61 -10.95
N VAL A 182 -1.78 -19.73 -10.08
CA VAL A 182 -2.48 -18.55 -9.59
C VAL A 182 -1.67 -17.33 -10.04
N PRO A 183 -2.12 -16.58 -11.06
CA PRO A 183 -1.38 -15.43 -11.54
C PRO A 183 -1.48 -14.29 -10.53
N PHE A 184 -0.47 -13.41 -10.47
CA PHE A 184 -0.55 -12.20 -9.65
C PHE A 184 -1.74 -11.33 -10.07
N ARG A 185 -2.07 -11.29 -11.37
CA ARG A 185 -3.25 -10.62 -11.95
C ARG A 185 -4.07 -11.51 -12.86
N HIS A 186 -5.37 -11.25 -12.89
CA HIS A 186 -6.24 -11.91 -13.84
C HIS A 186 -6.11 -11.30 -15.24
N ARG A 187 -6.38 -12.09 -16.28
CA ARG A 187 -6.08 -11.76 -17.68
C ARG A 187 -7.30 -11.62 -18.57
N SER A 188 -8.49 -11.97 -18.10
CA SER A 188 -9.68 -11.80 -18.93
C SER A 188 -9.91 -10.32 -19.18
N LYS A 189 -10.54 -10.04 -20.33
CA LYS A 189 -10.92 -8.68 -20.70
C LYS A 189 -11.78 -8.02 -19.61
N ILE A 190 -12.72 -8.79 -19.06
CA ILE A 190 -13.68 -8.32 -18.05
C ILE A 190 -12.96 -7.90 -16.76
N GLU A 191 -12.01 -8.69 -16.26
CA GLU A 191 -11.23 -8.36 -15.05
C GLU A 191 -10.36 -7.10 -15.24
N ASN A 192 -9.93 -6.84 -16.47
CA ASN A 192 -9.07 -5.72 -16.85
C ASN A 192 -9.84 -4.48 -17.35
N ASP A 193 -11.18 -4.51 -17.32
CA ASP A 193 -11.99 -3.32 -17.54
C ASP A 193 -11.63 -2.24 -16.52
N SER A 194 -11.59 -0.98 -16.96
CA SER A 194 -11.18 0.14 -16.13
C SER A 194 -12.39 0.91 -15.59
N LEU A 195 -12.33 1.34 -14.33
CA LEU A 195 -13.35 2.18 -13.72
C LEU A 195 -13.19 3.62 -14.21
N LEU A 196 -14.05 4.04 -15.13
CA LEU A 196 -14.02 5.38 -15.75
C LEU A 196 -14.98 6.39 -15.09
N VAL A 197 -15.05 6.36 -13.76
CA VAL A 197 -15.84 7.33 -12.99
C VAL A 197 -15.06 8.65 -12.90
N LYS A 198 -15.72 9.77 -13.21
CA LYS A 198 -15.09 11.10 -13.33
C LYS A 198 -14.32 11.47 -12.07
N THR A 199 -14.90 11.26 -10.89
CA THR A 199 -14.22 11.57 -9.62
C THR A 199 -12.99 10.68 -9.38
N CYS A 200 -13.05 9.39 -9.72
CA CYS A 200 -11.95 8.44 -9.54
C CYS A 200 -10.77 8.73 -10.49
N THR A 201 -11.08 9.02 -11.77
CA THR A 201 -10.10 9.25 -12.84
C THR A 201 -9.28 10.53 -12.69
N ARG A 202 -9.64 11.42 -11.76
CA ARG A 202 -8.80 12.58 -11.39
C ARG A 202 -7.44 12.16 -10.81
N CYS A 203 -7.39 11.01 -10.12
CA CYS A 203 -6.16 10.45 -9.56
C CYS A 203 -5.79 9.11 -10.21
N HIS A 204 -6.78 8.32 -10.58
CA HIS A 204 -6.60 6.99 -11.17
C HIS A 204 -6.64 7.06 -12.71
N ASN A 205 -5.55 7.56 -13.29
CA ASN A 205 -5.30 7.63 -14.72
C ASN A 205 -3.84 7.24 -15.01
N GLU A 206 -3.45 7.18 -16.28
CA GLU A 206 -2.10 6.76 -16.70
C GLU A 206 -1.08 7.90 -16.77
N THR A 207 -1.52 9.17 -16.76
CA THR A 207 -0.65 10.32 -17.07
C THR A 207 -0.84 11.47 -16.09
N GLY A 208 0.26 12.04 -15.62
CA GLY A 208 0.28 13.23 -14.78
C GLY A 208 0.99 13.02 -13.46
N LEU A 209 1.30 14.13 -12.76
CA LEU A 209 2.12 14.11 -11.54
C LEU A 209 1.55 13.25 -10.41
N PHE A 210 0.23 13.09 -10.38
CA PHE A 210 -0.49 12.32 -9.36
C PHE A 210 -1.18 11.08 -9.95
N ALA A 211 -0.79 10.66 -11.15
CA ALA A 211 -1.31 9.46 -11.80
C ALA A 211 -1.01 8.22 -10.95
N ARG A 212 -2.05 7.44 -10.66
CA ARG A 212 -1.99 6.21 -9.86
C ARG A 212 -2.41 4.98 -10.65
N GLY A 213 -2.45 5.05 -11.98
CA GLY A 213 -2.99 4.02 -12.88
C GLY A 213 -4.49 3.84 -12.74
N PHE A 214 -5.13 3.27 -13.77
CA PHE A 214 -6.56 2.96 -13.70
C PHE A 214 -6.87 1.88 -12.66
N LEU A 215 -7.99 2.08 -11.94
CA LEU A 215 -8.59 1.01 -11.13
C LEU A 215 -9.26 0.00 -12.07
N LYS A 216 -8.95 -1.28 -11.89
CA LYS A 216 -9.47 -2.37 -12.73
C LYS A 216 -10.60 -3.11 -12.01
N ARG A 217 -11.43 -3.86 -12.76
CA ARG A 217 -12.55 -4.62 -12.18
C ARG A 217 -12.08 -5.67 -11.18
N GLN A 218 -10.94 -6.31 -11.42
CA GLN A 218 -10.32 -7.22 -10.45
C GLN A 218 -9.98 -6.56 -9.09
N ASN A 219 -9.95 -5.23 -9.00
CA ASN A 219 -9.79 -4.51 -7.73
C ASN A 219 -11.11 -4.29 -6.97
N PHE A 220 -12.23 -4.93 -7.36
CA PHE A 220 -13.57 -4.63 -6.82
C PHE A 220 -13.64 -4.72 -5.29
N LEU A 221 -12.98 -5.69 -4.66
CA LEU A 221 -12.95 -5.82 -3.19
C LEU A 221 -12.35 -4.57 -2.54
N ALA A 222 -11.19 -4.13 -3.04
CA ALA A 222 -10.53 -2.92 -2.56
C ALA A 222 -11.37 -1.68 -2.85
N ILE A 223 -11.95 -1.56 -4.05
CA ILE A 223 -12.81 -0.43 -4.42
C ILE A 223 -14.00 -0.32 -3.46
N ASN A 224 -14.73 -1.42 -3.26
CA ASN A 224 -15.90 -1.46 -2.39
C ASN A 224 -15.54 -1.11 -0.95
N PHE A 225 -14.49 -1.70 -0.41
CA PHE A 225 -14.03 -1.37 0.94
C PHE A 225 -13.69 0.11 1.08
N MET A 226 -12.93 0.66 0.13
CA MET A 226 -12.44 2.05 0.19
C MET A 226 -13.57 3.07 0.10
N VAL A 227 -14.55 2.83 -0.77
CA VAL A 227 -15.72 3.71 -0.94
C VAL A 227 -16.67 3.59 0.24
N ASN A 228 -17.04 2.37 0.64
CA ASN A 228 -18.03 2.15 1.72
C ASN A 228 -17.51 2.58 3.09
N SER A 229 -16.18 2.50 3.31
CA SER A 229 -15.56 2.95 4.56
C SER A 229 -15.23 4.45 4.57
N GLY A 230 -15.56 5.19 3.51
CA GLY A 230 -15.27 6.63 3.41
C GLY A 230 -13.78 6.98 3.28
N PHE A 231 -12.92 6.02 2.93
CA PHE A 231 -11.51 6.29 2.67
C PHE A 231 -11.27 6.85 1.26
N MET A 232 -12.21 6.61 0.34
CA MET A 232 -12.23 7.21 -1.00
C MET A 232 -13.61 7.79 -1.31
N PRO A 233 -13.67 8.93 -2.02
CA PRO A 233 -12.53 9.71 -2.50
C PRO A 233 -11.87 10.50 -1.34
N PRO A 234 -10.65 11.05 -1.52
CA PRO A 234 -10.00 11.83 -0.46
C PRO A 234 -10.77 13.13 -0.16
N PRO A 235 -10.49 13.78 0.99
CA PRO A 235 -11.11 15.06 1.33
C PRO A 235 -11.02 16.09 0.20
N GLY A 236 -12.09 16.84 -0.03
CA GLY A 236 -12.21 17.80 -1.14
C GLY A 236 -12.81 17.22 -2.43
N PHE A 237 -13.11 15.92 -2.45
CA PHE A 237 -13.83 15.25 -3.53
C PHE A 237 -15.07 14.57 -2.97
N SER A 238 -16.09 14.40 -3.81
CA SER A 238 -17.31 13.68 -3.47
C SER A 238 -17.79 12.88 -4.68
N VAL A 239 -18.41 11.74 -4.40
CA VAL A 239 -19.03 10.89 -5.42
C VAL A 239 -20.51 11.23 -5.46
N THR A 240 -21.01 11.59 -6.64
CA THR A 240 -22.45 11.84 -6.83
C THR A 240 -23.25 10.53 -6.75
N ALA A 241 -24.57 10.60 -6.52
CA ALA A 241 -25.42 9.40 -6.52
C ALA A 241 -25.32 8.60 -7.84
N LYS A 242 -25.21 9.29 -8.97
CA LYS A 242 -25.00 8.68 -10.29
C LYS A 242 -23.67 7.95 -10.38
N GLU A 243 -22.58 8.57 -9.91
CA GLU A 243 -21.26 7.93 -9.90
C GLU A 243 -21.22 6.75 -8.91
N LYS A 244 -21.91 6.84 -7.77
CA LYS A 244 -22.02 5.71 -6.82
C LYS A 244 -22.68 4.50 -7.48
N LEU A 245 -23.74 4.71 -8.25
CA LEU A 245 -24.38 3.65 -9.03
C LEU A 245 -23.44 3.10 -10.12
N GLN A 246 -22.64 3.94 -10.77
CA GLN A 246 -21.63 3.48 -11.74
C GLN A 246 -20.54 2.61 -11.09
N ILE A 247 -20.06 3.00 -9.91
CA ILE A 247 -19.10 2.20 -9.13
C ILE A 247 -19.73 0.86 -8.77
N GLN A 248 -20.96 0.87 -8.25
CA GLN A 248 -21.68 -0.34 -7.85
C GLN A 248 -21.82 -1.32 -9.02
N ARG A 249 -22.34 -0.87 -10.17
CA ARG A 249 -22.47 -1.70 -11.38
C ARG A 249 -21.12 -2.24 -11.87
N PHE A 250 -20.07 -1.43 -11.75
CA PHE A 250 -18.71 -1.84 -12.09
C PHE A 250 -18.17 -2.91 -11.14
N THR A 251 -18.50 -2.87 -9.85
CA THR A 251 -18.02 -3.86 -8.89
C THR A 251 -18.88 -5.13 -8.82
N GLU A 252 -20.18 -5.03 -9.14
CA GLU A 252 -21.15 -6.13 -9.04
C GLU A 252 -21.37 -6.85 -10.39
N GLY A 253 -21.12 -6.17 -11.52
CA GLY A 253 -21.20 -6.77 -12.84
C GLY A 253 -22.55 -6.61 -13.56
N PHE A 254 -23.53 -5.92 -12.97
CA PHE A 254 -24.85 -5.66 -13.53
C PHE A 254 -25.40 -4.29 -13.07
#